data_AF-A0A6P4ANV5-F1
#
_entry.id   AF-A0A6P4ANV5-F1
#
_cell.length_a   1.000
_cell.length_b   1.000
_cell.length_c   1.000
_cell.angle_alpha   90.00
_cell.angle_beta   90.00
_cell.angle_gamma   90.00
#
_symmetry.space_group_name_H-M   'P 1'
#
loop_
_entity.id
_entity.type
_entity.pdbx_description
1 polymer ?
#
loop_
_entity_poly.entity_id
_entity_poly.type
_entity_poly.pdbx_seq_one_letter_code
_entity_poly.pdbx_strand_id
1 'polypeptide(L)'
;MAKEETKLHIAMFPWLAFGHMNPFLELAKLIAQKGHLISFISTPRNIDRLPKLPPNLSSQINFIRISLPRSENLPEEAQATIDLPREQVPYLKNAHDLLQDTMSQLLQSSKPDWVVYDFTAHWLSDIARNLGIRSVFFSIFTASCLSFMGPTLTPDDRNKPEDYTVAPYWVPFPSNIAYRMFEVKVIYDGITGDDGAMSTFRSFVEVLRGCDVVAVRTCSEFEPEWSNLLPDVHRKPVFPVGVLAPKPVVNGDSNHDWGWIKKWLDSQPQRSVVYIAFGTEAKLRQDELTEIAHGLELSGLPFFWVLRLHHDPMDSELQLPEGFEERTKGRGIVCTTWAPQLNILAHDSVGGFLSHSGWSSVIEALQFSIPLVLFTIANDQGLNCSLFVDKKVGYPIPRDEYDGSFTRQGVADSLRLVVVEEEGKCYREKAQEMSKLFGDKVRQESVEKDFELSALYTW
;
A
#
# COMPACT_ATOMS: atom_id res chain seq x y z
N MET A 1 -9.25 -42.26 -2.57
CA MET A 1 -8.62 -41.80 -1.31
C MET A 1 -8.26 -40.34 -1.51
N ALA A 2 -8.91 -39.43 -0.79
CA ALA A 2 -8.49 -38.03 -0.78
C ALA A 2 -7.06 -37.97 -0.22
N LYS A 3 -6.14 -37.24 -0.86
CA LYS A 3 -4.84 -36.93 -0.26
C LYS A 3 -5.13 -36.26 1.09
N GLU A 4 -4.58 -36.78 2.19
CA GLU A 4 -4.53 -36.00 3.43
C GLU A 4 -3.77 -34.70 3.10
N GLU A 5 -4.44 -33.56 3.19
CA GLU A 5 -3.80 -32.26 3.00
C GLU A 5 -2.80 -32.04 4.13
N THR A 6 -1.51 -32.04 3.79
CA THR A 6 -0.43 -31.85 4.75
C THR A 6 -0.52 -30.45 5.35
N LYS A 7 -0.73 -30.33 6.66
CA LYS A 7 -0.77 -29.01 7.33
C LYS A 7 0.63 -28.41 7.37
N LEU A 8 0.84 -27.32 6.63
CA LEU A 8 2.08 -26.56 6.68
C LEU A 8 2.13 -25.58 7.86
N HIS A 9 3.33 -25.30 8.33
CA HIS A 9 3.67 -24.20 9.24
C HIS A 9 4.42 -23.11 8.49
N ILE A 10 3.91 -21.88 8.52
CA ILE A 10 4.42 -20.75 7.76
C ILE A 10 4.75 -19.60 8.70
N ALA A 11 5.99 -19.14 8.67
CA ALA A 11 6.41 -17.92 9.35
C ALA A 11 6.18 -16.71 8.44
N MET A 12 5.61 -15.62 8.97
CA MET A 12 5.37 -14.37 8.25
C MET A 12 6.08 -13.21 8.94
N PHE A 13 6.91 -12.48 8.19
CA PHE A 13 7.71 -11.38 8.71
C PHE A 13 7.58 -10.13 7.81
N PRO A 14 6.49 -9.35 7.99
CA PRO A 14 6.23 -8.13 7.23
C PRO A 14 7.17 -6.98 7.63
N TRP A 15 7.34 -6.00 6.74
CA TRP A 15 7.94 -4.72 7.09
C TRP A 15 7.10 -3.99 8.16
N LEU A 16 7.77 -3.22 9.02
CA LEU A 16 7.19 -2.54 10.18
C LEU A 16 6.40 -1.26 9.79
N ALA A 17 5.48 -1.40 8.84
CA ALA A 17 4.56 -0.36 8.38
C ALA A 17 3.15 -0.94 8.22
N PHE A 18 2.10 -0.21 8.58
CA PHE A 18 0.74 -0.76 8.55
C PHE A 18 0.22 -1.01 7.13
N GLY A 19 0.75 -0.27 6.14
CA GLY A 19 0.53 -0.55 4.73
C GLY A 19 1.01 -1.94 4.29
N HIS A 20 1.95 -2.55 5.03
CA HIS A 20 2.52 -3.87 4.80
C HIS A 20 1.93 -4.94 5.73
N MET A 21 1.89 -4.66 7.04
CA MET A 21 1.39 -5.62 8.03
C MET A 21 -0.08 -5.98 7.84
N ASN A 22 -0.94 -5.04 7.42
CA ASN A 22 -2.36 -5.32 7.20
C ASN A 22 -2.57 -6.30 6.03
N PRO A 23 -1.98 -6.10 4.82
CA PRO A 23 -2.04 -7.11 3.76
C PRO A 23 -1.46 -8.47 4.13
N PHE A 24 -0.33 -8.50 4.86
CA PHE A 24 0.22 -9.76 5.37
C PHE A 24 -0.77 -10.46 6.31
N LEU A 25 -1.49 -9.72 7.15
CA LEU A 25 -2.49 -10.29 8.04
C LEU A 25 -3.71 -10.82 7.27
N GLU A 26 -4.13 -10.15 6.19
CA GLU A 26 -5.18 -10.69 5.32
C GLU A 26 -4.71 -11.99 4.63
N LEU A 27 -3.49 -12.03 4.10
CA LEU A 27 -2.91 -13.27 3.54
C LEU A 27 -2.82 -14.38 4.61
N ALA A 28 -2.40 -14.05 5.83
CA ALA A 28 -2.35 -14.98 6.96
C ALA A 28 -3.71 -15.61 7.25
N LYS A 29 -4.79 -14.79 7.26
CA LYS A 29 -6.16 -15.27 7.50
C LYS A 29 -6.60 -16.27 6.43
N LEU A 30 -6.28 -16.01 5.18
CA LEU A 30 -6.64 -16.89 4.07
C LEU A 30 -5.91 -18.23 4.12
N ILE A 31 -4.61 -18.19 4.37
CA ILE A 31 -3.80 -19.40 4.52
C ILE A 31 -4.25 -20.21 5.75
N ALA A 32 -4.57 -19.54 6.86
CA ALA A 32 -5.12 -20.16 8.07
C ALA A 32 -6.50 -20.80 7.84
N GLN A 33 -7.36 -20.20 7.01
CA GLN A 33 -8.67 -20.76 6.65
C GLN A 33 -8.55 -22.10 5.91
N LYS A 34 -7.43 -22.33 5.20
CA LYS A 34 -7.09 -23.63 4.60
C LYS A 34 -6.53 -24.65 5.59
N GLY A 35 -6.44 -24.31 6.88
CA GLY A 35 -6.01 -25.22 7.94
C GLY A 35 -4.50 -25.24 8.22
N HIS A 36 -3.73 -24.33 7.61
CA HIS A 36 -2.30 -24.17 7.89
C HIS A 36 -2.06 -23.35 9.16
N LEU A 37 -0.86 -23.52 9.74
CA LEU A 37 -0.40 -22.80 10.92
C LEU A 37 0.43 -21.58 10.49
N ILE A 38 0.13 -20.42 11.06
CA ILE A 38 0.86 -19.17 10.83
C ILE A 38 1.56 -18.73 12.11
N SER A 39 2.85 -18.44 12.00
CA SER A 39 3.60 -17.63 12.98
C SER A 39 3.76 -16.23 12.41
N PHE A 40 2.93 -15.29 12.85
CA PHE A 40 2.97 -13.90 12.41
C PHE A 40 3.89 -13.10 13.34
N ILE A 41 5.04 -12.68 12.83
CA ILE A 41 6.15 -12.16 13.61
C ILE A 41 6.21 -10.64 13.47
N SER A 42 6.12 -9.93 14.58
CA SER A 42 6.30 -8.47 14.62
C SER A 42 6.62 -8.01 16.04
N THR A 43 6.79 -6.71 16.22
CA THR A 43 7.08 -6.10 17.51
C THR A 43 5.81 -6.03 18.40
N PRO A 44 5.95 -5.99 19.74
CA PRO A 44 4.79 -6.00 20.65
C PRO A 44 3.76 -4.91 20.35
N ARG A 45 4.21 -3.66 20.17
CA ARG A 45 3.31 -2.51 19.95
C ARG A 45 2.59 -2.61 18.61
N ASN A 46 3.23 -3.18 17.60
CA ASN A 46 2.60 -3.41 16.30
C ASN A 46 1.54 -4.50 16.39
N ILE A 47 1.83 -5.61 17.06
CA ILE A 47 0.84 -6.69 17.28
C ILE A 47 -0.39 -6.16 18.01
N ASP A 48 -0.21 -5.32 19.04
CA ASP A 48 -1.32 -4.78 19.81
C ASP A 48 -2.18 -3.77 19.02
N ARG A 49 -1.60 -3.16 17.97
CA ARG A 49 -2.29 -2.26 17.03
C ARG A 49 -2.97 -2.98 15.87
N LEU A 50 -2.66 -4.26 15.62
CA LEU A 50 -3.28 -5.01 14.53
C LEU A 50 -4.76 -5.31 14.82
N PRO A 51 -5.60 -5.46 13.77
CA PRO A 51 -6.97 -5.90 13.92
C PRO A 51 -7.07 -7.23 14.67
N LYS A 52 -8.07 -7.35 15.54
CA LYS A 52 -8.34 -8.60 16.28
C LYS A 52 -8.65 -9.74 15.30
N LEU A 53 -8.13 -10.92 15.60
CA LEU A 53 -8.40 -12.12 14.83
C LEU A 53 -9.86 -12.58 14.99
N PRO A 54 -10.49 -13.08 13.91
CA PRO A 54 -11.74 -13.83 14.02
C PRO A 54 -11.58 -15.03 14.95
N PRO A 55 -12.55 -15.34 15.83
CA PRO A 55 -12.44 -16.46 16.77
C PRO A 55 -12.08 -17.80 16.11
N ASN A 56 -12.61 -18.05 14.91
CA ASN A 56 -12.39 -19.27 14.13
C ASN A 56 -10.96 -19.43 13.55
N LEU A 57 -10.13 -18.39 13.60
CA LEU A 57 -8.73 -18.41 13.12
C LEU A 57 -7.71 -18.25 14.26
N SER A 58 -8.18 -18.01 15.48
CA SER A 58 -7.31 -17.71 16.62
C SER A 58 -6.37 -18.86 17.00
N SER A 59 -6.74 -20.11 16.71
CA SER A 59 -5.88 -21.29 16.91
C SER A 59 -4.86 -21.54 15.80
N GLN A 60 -5.01 -20.89 14.65
CA GLN A 60 -4.19 -21.10 13.45
C GLN A 60 -3.18 -19.98 13.25
N ILE A 61 -3.41 -18.79 13.83
CA ILE A 61 -2.51 -17.64 13.70
C ILE A 61 -1.94 -17.29 15.07
N ASN A 62 -0.65 -17.55 15.24
CA ASN A 62 0.09 -17.23 16.44
C ASN A 62 0.86 -15.92 16.22
N PHE A 63 0.56 -14.89 17.02
CA PHE A 63 1.36 -13.67 17.03
C PHE A 63 2.63 -13.85 17.86
N ILE A 64 3.78 -13.85 17.19
CA ILE A 64 5.10 -13.96 17.80
C ILE A 64 5.67 -12.56 18.00
N ARG A 65 5.86 -12.19 19.26
CA ARG A 65 6.41 -10.89 19.66
C ARG A 65 7.94 -10.95 19.69
N ILE A 66 8.60 -10.08 18.94
CA ILE A 66 10.06 -9.91 18.95
C ILE A 66 10.44 -8.50 19.39
N SER A 67 11.49 -8.37 20.20
CA SER A 67 11.99 -7.06 20.61
C SER A 67 12.85 -6.46 19.51
N LEU A 68 12.57 -5.21 19.15
CA LEU A 68 13.40 -4.46 18.22
C LEU A 68 14.72 -4.08 18.91
N PRO A 69 15.90 -4.37 18.32
CA PRO A 69 17.18 -3.98 18.88
C PRO A 69 17.29 -2.46 19.01
N ARG A 70 17.94 -2.00 20.10
CA ARG A 70 18.18 -0.57 20.32
C ARG A 70 19.14 -0.02 19.27
N SER A 71 18.85 1.19 18.81
CA SER A 71 19.71 1.98 17.92
C SER A 71 19.78 3.41 18.44
N GLU A 72 20.96 4.03 18.43
CA GLU A 72 21.19 5.35 19.06
C GLU A 72 20.27 6.47 18.51
N ASN A 73 19.86 6.36 17.24
CA ASN A 73 19.05 7.37 16.56
C ASN A 73 17.59 6.95 16.35
N LEU A 74 17.15 5.87 17.00
CA LEU A 74 15.77 5.41 16.96
C LEU A 74 15.12 5.66 18.33
N PRO A 75 14.02 6.45 18.41
CA PRO A 75 13.27 6.62 19.66
C PRO A 75 12.86 5.27 20.26
N GLU A 76 13.00 5.12 21.58
CA GLU A 76 12.82 3.82 22.28
C GLU A 76 11.44 3.19 22.04
N GLU A 77 10.41 4.03 21.92
CA GLU A 77 9.02 3.59 21.71
C GLU A 77 8.66 3.38 20.23
N ALA A 78 9.53 3.75 19.29
CA ALA A 78 9.26 3.65 17.86
C ALA A 78 9.44 2.21 17.37
N GLN A 79 8.33 1.60 16.95
CA GLN A 79 8.31 0.22 16.48
C GLN A 79 7.71 0.07 15.08
N ALA A 80 7.21 1.16 14.49
CA ALA A 80 6.73 1.22 13.11
C ALA A 80 7.01 2.58 12.47
N THR A 81 6.89 2.65 11.14
CA THR A 81 7.06 3.90 10.36
C THR A 81 6.12 5.01 10.82
N ILE A 82 4.91 4.69 11.28
CA ILE A 82 3.95 5.67 11.81
C ILE A 82 4.41 6.34 13.12
N ASP A 83 5.41 5.78 13.81
CA ASP A 83 5.98 6.36 15.03
C ASP A 83 7.13 7.34 14.73
N LEU A 84 7.47 7.55 13.44
CA LEU A 84 8.69 8.22 13.01
C LEU A 84 8.44 9.24 11.90
N PRO A 85 9.21 10.34 11.89
CA PRO A 85 9.42 11.13 10.68
C PRO A 85 10.04 10.27 9.56
N ARG A 86 9.78 10.64 8.30
CA ARG A 86 10.28 9.92 7.12
C ARG A 86 11.81 9.83 7.13
N GLU A 87 12.48 10.87 7.60
CA GLU A 87 13.93 11.00 7.68
C GLU A 87 14.54 10.04 8.72
N GLN A 88 13.75 9.54 9.68
CA GLN A 88 14.19 8.58 10.70
C GLN A 88 13.89 7.12 10.35
N VAL A 89 13.10 6.86 9.29
CA VAL A 89 12.80 5.50 8.80
C VAL A 89 14.07 4.67 8.49
N PRO A 90 15.19 5.25 7.99
CA PRO A 90 16.44 4.50 7.84
C PRO A 90 16.95 3.88 9.15
N TYR A 91 16.78 4.53 10.31
CA TYR A 91 17.18 3.97 11.60
C TYR A 91 16.31 2.77 12.00
N LEU A 92 15.01 2.79 11.66
CA LEU A 92 14.12 1.65 11.83
C LEU A 92 14.55 0.46 10.96
N LYS A 93 15.02 0.72 9.73
CA LYS A 93 15.58 -0.33 8.84
C LYS A 93 16.85 -0.93 9.43
N ASN A 94 17.76 -0.10 9.93
CA ASN A 94 18.98 -0.58 10.60
C ASN A 94 18.64 -1.44 11.82
N ALA A 95 17.69 -1.03 12.66
CA ALA A 95 17.24 -1.81 13.80
C ALA A 95 16.57 -3.13 13.37
N HIS A 96 15.80 -3.10 12.27
CA HIS A 96 15.23 -4.29 11.66
C HIS A 96 16.32 -5.25 11.17
N ASP A 97 17.42 -4.77 10.59
CA ASP A 97 18.53 -5.61 10.13
C ASP A 97 19.30 -6.28 11.27
N LEU A 98 19.27 -5.70 12.47
CA LEU A 98 19.82 -6.32 13.68
C LEU A 98 18.97 -7.51 14.20
N LEU A 99 17.81 -7.80 13.59
CA LEU A 99 16.97 -8.95 13.95
C LEU A 99 17.46 -10.29 13.38
N GLN A 100 18.56 -10.31 12.62
CA GLN A 100 19.12 -11.51 11.99
C GLN A 100 19.28 -12.68 12.97
N ASP A 101 19.95 -12.47 14.11
CA ASP A 101 20.18 -13.54 15.09
C ASP A 101 18.88 -14.02 15.74
N THR A 102 17.99 -13.08 16.10
CA THR A 102 16.66 -13.38 16.66
C THR A 102 15.84 -14.23 15.69
N MET A 103 15.81 -13.86 14.41
CA MET A 103 15.10 -14.60 13.38
C MET A 103 15.74 -15.95 13.09
N SER A 104 17.07 -16.04 13.08
CA SER A 104 17.78 -17.32 12.92
C SER A 104 17.40 -18.31 14.02
N GLN A 105 17.44 -17.87 15.29
CA GLN A 105 17.05 -18.70 16.43
C GLN A 105 15.56 -19.09 16.40
N LEU A 106 14.69 -18.14 16.04
CA LEU A 106 13.25 -18.38 15.93
C LEU A 106 12.92 -19.39 14.84
N LEU A 107 13.53 -19.26 13.66
CA LEU A 107 13.32 -20.20 12.55
C LEU A 107 13.93 -21.57 12.84
N GLN A 108 15.10 -21.63 13.49
CA GLN A 108 15.74 -22.89 13.87
C GLN A 108 14.92 -23.67 14.91
N SER A 109 14.29 -22.97 15.85
CA SER A 109 13.47 -23.58 16.90
C SER A 109 12.08 -24.00 16.41
N SER A 110 11.43 -23.14 15.62
CA SER A 110 10.05 -23.35 15.16
C SER A 110 9.93 -24.17 13.88
N LYS A 111 11.02 -24.28 13.10
CA LYS A 111 11.17 -25.08 11.87
C LYS A 111 9.93 -24.98 10.94
N PRO A 112 9.54 -23.77 10.51
CA PRO A 112 8.46 -23.64 9.56
C PRO A 112 8.84 -24.28 8.23
N ASP A 113 7.85 -24.75 7.48
CA ASP A 113 8.02 -25.25 6.12
C ASP A 113 8.39 -24.08 5.17
N TRP A 114 7.84 -22.89 5.45
CA TRP A 114 8.03 -21.69 4.65
C TRP A 114 8.21 -20.44 5.52
N VAL A 115 9.02 -19.50 5.03
CA VAL A 115 9.06 -18.11 5.51
C VAL A 115 8.59 -17.16 4.42
N VAL A 116 7.61 -16.32 4.75
CA VAL A 116 7.07 -15.26 3.90
C VAL A 116 7.55 -13.92 4.46
N TYR A 117 8.22 -13.11 3.66
CA TYR A 117 8.81 -11.86 4.12
C TYR A 117 8.71 -10.75 3.08
N ASP A 118 8.98 -9.53 3.55
CA ASP A 118 8.82 -8.29 2.81
C ASP A 118 10.16 -7.75 2.27
N PHE A 119 10.11 -6.63 1.55
CA PHE A 119 11.23 -6.10 0.77
C PHE A 119 12.44 -5.62 1.60
N THR A 120 12.28 -5.39 2.90
CA THR A 120 13.36 -4.90 3.77
C THR A 120 14.25 -6.03 4.29
N ALA A 121 13.72 -7.25 4.43
CA ALA A 121 14.40 -8.39 5.06
C ALA A 121 15.32 -9.13 4.08
N HIS A 122 16.22 -8.42 3.41
CA HIS A 122 17.15 -8.97 2.42
C HIS A 122 18.03 -10.11 2.96
N TRP A 123 18.46 -10.01 4.21
CA TRP A 123 19.24 -11.02 4.94
C TRP A 123 18.47 -12.31 5.27
N LEU A 124 17.13 -12.29 5.26
CA LEU A 124 16.33 -13.43 5.72
C LEU A 124 16.37 -14.60 4.74
N SER A 125 16.57 -14.32 3.45
CA SER A 125 16.68 -15.34 2.41
C SER A 125 17.86 -16.30 2.64
N ASP A 126 19.03 -15.78 3.05
CA ASP A 126 20.22 -16.59 3.34
C ASP A 126 20.03 -17.41 4.62
N ILE A 127 19.40 -16.84 5.66
CA ILE A 127 19.06 -17.57 6.90
C ILE A 127 18.14 -18.74 6.58
N ALA A 128 17.07 -18.50 5.81
CA ALA A 128 16.11 -19.54 5.43
C ALA A 128 16.81 -20.68 4.67
N ARG A 129 17.62 -20.34 3.66
CA ARG A 129 18.39 -21.30 2.86
C ARG A 129 19.32 -22.17 3.71
N ASN A 130 20.06 -21.55 4.64
CA ASN A 130 20.98 -22.26 5.55
C ASN A 130 20.26 -23.23 6.50
N LEU A 131 19.00 -22.94 6.84
CA LEU A 131 18.15 -23.80 7.66
C LEU A 131 17.34 -24.81 6.84
N GLY A 132 17.46 -24.79 5.50
CA GLY A 132 16.66 -25.63 4.60
C GLY A 132 15.17 -25.25 4.54
N ILE A 133 14.83 -24.01 4.91
CA ILE A 133 13.48 -23.45 4.90
C ILE A 133 13.26 -22.73 3.58
N ARG A 134 12.09 -22.94 2.96
CA ARG A 134 11.75 -22.27 1.71
C ARG A 134 11.23 -20.86 1.94
N SER A 135 11.40 -20.01 0.94
CA SER A 135 11.26 -18.57 1.04
C SER A 135 10.29 -18.00 0.02
N VAL A 136 9.36 -17.16 0.48
CA VAL A 136 8.45 -16.38 -0.37
C VAL A 136 8.68 -14.90 -0.11
N PHE A 137 9.00 -14.15 -1.16
CA PHE A 137 8.83 -12.70 -1.12
C PHE A 137 7.36 -12.38 -1.38
N PHE A 138 6.67 -11.81 -0.39
CA PHE A 138 5.31 -11.32 -0.58
C PHE A 138 5.34 -9.81 -0.86
N SER A 139 5.09 -9.47 -2.12
CA SER A 139 5.03 -8.10 -2.58
C SER A 139 3.63 -7.51 -2.40
N ILE A 140 3.57 -6.38 -1.70
CA ILE A 140 2.38 -5.54 -1.62
C ILE A 140 2.32 -4.46 -2.70
N PHE A 141 3.30 -4.40 -3.61
CA PHE A 141 3.38 -3.44 -4.70
C PHE A 141 2.66 -3.98 -5.95
N THR A 142 2.33 -3.09 -6.89
CA THR A 142 1.76 -3.47 -8.19
C THR A 142 2.74 -4.30 -9.02
N ALA A 143 2.23 -5.13 -9.93
CA ALA A 143 3.06 -5.91 -10.84
C ALA A 143 3.88 -5.00 -11.76
N SER A 144 3.32 -3.85 -12.16
CA SER A 144 4.01 -2.82 -12.93
C SER A 144 5.18 -2.23 -12.14
N CYS A 145 5.01 -1.93 -10.85
CA CYS A 145 6.10 -1.46 -10.00
C CYS A 145 7.23 -2.49 -9.90
N LEU A 146 6.92 -3.76 -9.63
CA LEU A 146 7.93 -4.83 -9.54
C LEU A 146 8.71 -4.99 -10.84
N SER A 147 7.99 -5.03 -11.97
CA SER A 147 8.61 -5.14 -13.29
C SER A 147 9.46 -3.92 -13.63
N PHE A 148 9.05 -2.72 -13.20
CA PHE A 148 9.79 -1.48 -13.41
C PHE A 148 11.09 -1.43 -12.60
N MET A 149 11.17 -2.10 -11.45
CA MET A 149 12.42 -2.21 -10.67
C MET A 149 13.48 -3.01 -11.43
N GLY A 150 13.05 -3.95 -12.28
CA GLY A 150 13.91 -4.58 -13.26
C GLY A 150 14.41 -5.97 -12.91
N PRO A 151 15.21 -6.55 -13.82
CA PRO A 151 15.70 -7.90 -13.71
C PRO A 151 16.68 -8.08 -12.55
N THR A 152 16.57 -9.20 -11.84
CA THR A 152 17.37 -9.49 -10.64
C THR A 152 18.75 -10.10 -10.96
N LEU A 153 18.89 -10.62 -12.18
CA LEU A 153 20.08 -11.36 -12.65
C LEU A 153 21.00 -10.53 -13.55
N THR A 154 20.55 -9.39 -14.06
CA THR A 154 21.37 -8.48 -14.87
C THR A 154 21.52 -7.15 -14.13
N PRO A 155 22.71 -6.51 -14.17
CA PRO A 155 22.88 -5.19 -13.58
C PRO A 155 21.91 -4.18 -14.21
N ASP A 156 21.28 -3.38 -13.36
CA ASP A 156 20.55 -2.19 -13.79
C ASP A 156 21.58 -1.12 -14.19
N ASP A 157 21.52 -0.65 -15.42
CA ASP A 157 22.43 0.37 -15.96
C ASP A 157 21.89 1.80 -15.79
N ARG A 158 20.65 1.95 -15.29
CA ARG A 158 20.06 3.25 -14.94
C ARG A 158 20.85 3.91 -13.82
N ASN A 159 21.37 5.10 -14.08
CA ASN A 159 22.24 5.82 -13.15
C ASN A 159 21.94 7.33 -13.07
N LYS A 160 20.96 7.81 -13.82
CA LYS A 160 20.50 9.20 -13.80
C LYS A 160 19.02 9.28 -13.47
N PRO A 161 18.56 10.39 -12.88
CA PRO A 161 17.14 10.61 -12.63
C PRO A 161 16.26 10.44 -13.88
N GLU A 162 16.75 10.88 -15.04
CA GLU A 162 16.02 10.80 -16.32
C GLU A 162 15.72 9.36 -16.74
N ASP A 163 16.56 8.40 -16.36
CA ASP A 163 16.40 6.99 -16.72
C ASP A 163 15.13 6.37 -16.07
N TYR A 164 14.61 6.99 -15.02
CA TYR A 164 13.39 6.57 -14.31
C TYR A 164 12.13 7.27 -14.83
N THR A 165 12.27 8.19 -15.79
CA THR A 165 11.16 8.94 -16.41
C THR A 165 10.65 8.33 -17.71
N VAL A 166 11.17 7.16 -18.07
CA VAL A 166 10.77 6.39 -19.25
C VAL A 166 10.52 4.94 -18.88
N ALA A 167 9.76 4.22 -19.71
CA ALA A 167 9.61 2.78 -19.55
C ALA A 167 10.98 2.09 -19.73
N PRO A 168 11.35 1.14 -18.86
CA PRO A 168 12.65 0.47 -18.95
C PRO A 168 12.80 -0.38 -20.22
N TYR A 169 14.02 -0.53 -20.72
CA TYR A 169 14.29 -1.23 -21.98
C TYR A 169 13.93 -2.73 -21.97
N TRP A 170 13.80 -3.34 -20.79
CA TRP A 170 13.35 -4.73 -20.64
C TRP A 170 11.82 -4.88 -20.72
N VAL A 171 11.06 -3.80 -20.80
CA VAL A 171 9.61 -3.85 -21.03
C VAL A 171 9.36 -4.02 -22.53
N PRO A 172 8.87 -5.18 -23.00
CA PRO A 172 8.85 -5.52 -24.43
C PRO A 172 7.60 -4.98 -25.16
N PHE A 173 6.83 -4.09 -24.53
CA PHE A 173 5.59 -3.54 -25.06
C PHE A 173 5.54 -2.02 -24.87
N PRO A 174 4.80 -1.28 -25.72
CA PRO A 174 4.60 0.15 -25.54
C PRO A 174 3.99 0.46 -24.17
N SER A 175 4.64 1.34 -23.41
CA SER A 175 4.21 1.72 -22.07
C SER A 175 4.61 3.15 -21.76
N ASN A 176 3.69 3.89 -21.14
CA ASN A 176 3.97 5.22 -20.57
C ASN A 176 4.08 5.16 -19.04
N ILE A 177 4.14 3.96 -18.45
CA ILE A 177 4.31 3.82 -17.01
C ILE A 177 5.76 4.11 -16.66
N ALA A 178 5.97 5.29 -16.09
CA ALA A 178 7.21 5.76 -15.53
C ALA A 178 6.92 6.79 -14.43
N TYR A 179 7.96 7.18 -13.70
CA TYR A 179 7.88 8.32 -12.78
C TYR A 179 7.90 9.63 -13.57
N ARG A 180 7.33 10.68 -13.00
CA ARG A 180 7.61 12.06 -13.41
C ARG A 180 8.87 12.57 -12.74
N MET A 181 9.54 13.56 -13.33
CA MET A 181 10.84 14.02 -12.85
C MET A 181 10.81 14.51 -11.40
N PHE A 182 9.77 15.26 -10.99
CA PHE A 182 9.63 15.65 -9.59
C PHE A 182 9.43 14.46 -8.63
N GLU A 183 8.82 13.36 -9.08
CA GLU A 183 8.63 12.14 -8.28
C GLU A 183 9.97 11.41 -8.11
N VAL A 184 10.78 11.35 -9.18
CA VAL A 184 12.13 10.79 -9.12
C VAL A 184 12.96 11.54 -8.08
N LYS A 185 12.94 12.87 -8.06
CA LYS A 185 13.68 13.67 -7.05
C LYS A 185 13.34 13.32 -5.61
N VAL A 186 12.11 12.87 -5.33
CA VAL A 186 11.66 12.51 -3.98
C VAL A 186 12.11 11.11 -3.56
N ILE A 187 12.42 10.23 -4.52
CA ILE A 187 12.81 8.83 -4.27
C ILE A 187 14.28 8.53 -4.59
N TYR A 188 14.97 9.44 -5.27
CA TYR A 188 16.30 9.21 -5.83
C TYR A 188 17.32 8.77 -4.80
N ASP A 189 17.35 9.44 -3.64
CA ASP A 189 18.24 9.06 -2.52
C ASP A 189 17.98 7.62 -2.05
N GLY A 190 16.72 7.16 -2.08
CA GLY A 190 16.35 5.79 -1.74
C GLY A 190 16.78 4.75 -2.79
N ILE A 191 17.01 5.19 -4.03
CA ILE A 191 17.51 4.38 -5.14
C ILE A 191 19.03 4.27 -5.05
N THR A 192 19.73 5.40 -5.02
CA THR A 192 21.20 5.44 -5.02
C THR A 192 21.82 5.00 -3.70
N GLY A 193 21.11 5.25 -2.58
CA GLY A 193 21.65 5.07 -1.24
C GLY A 193 22.73 6.08 -0.89
N ASP A 194 23.21 6.00 0.36
CA ASP A 194 24.43 6.67 0.82
C ASP A 194 25.64 5.77 0.59
N ASP A 195 26.82 6.34 0.33
CA ASP A 195 28.07 5.60 0.12
C ASP A 195 28.33 4.58 1.25
N GLY A 196 28.12 3.30 0.94
CA GLY A 196 28.37 2.16 1.84
C GLY A 196 27.17 1.61 2.60
N ALA A 197 26.00 2.26 2.59
CA ALA A 197 24.78 1.76 3.22
C ALA A 197 23.89 0.94 2.25
N MET A 198 23.10 0.01 2.77
CA MET A 198 22.14 -0.74 1.97
C MET A 198 20.98 0.18 1.57
N SER A 199 20.84 0.48 0.27
CA SER A 199 19.72 1.29 -0.24
C SER A 199 18.41 0.51 -0.22
N THR A 200 17.29 1.23 -0.23
CA THR A 200 15.94 0.61 -0.27
C THR A 200 15.78 -0.23 -1.54
N PHE A 201 16.25 0.31 -2.66
CA PHE A 201 16.24 -0.40 -3.94
C PHE A 201 17.12 -1.65 -3.91
N ARG A 202 18.31 -1.57 -3.33
CA ARG A 202 19.21 -2.72 -3.22
C ARG A 202 18.64 -3.82 -2.32
N SER A 203 18.06 -3.48 -1.15
CA SER A 203 17.36 -4.46 -0.31
C SER A 203 16.26 -5.19 -1.09
N PHE A 204 15.48 -4.45 -1.87
CA PHE A 204 14.41 -5.00 -2.70
C PHE A 204 14.95 -6.01 -3.73
N VAL A 205 16.02 -5.65 -4.45
CA VAL A 205 16.67 -6.53 -5.43
C VAL A 205 17.25 -7.78 -4.78
N GLU A 206 17.91 -7.67 -3.62
CA GLU A 206 18.46 -8.83 -2.92
C GLU A 206 17.36 -9.74 -2.35
N VAL A 207 16.25 -9.19 -1.85
CA VAL A 207 15.06 -9.97 -1.45
C VAL A 207 14.54 -10.79 -2.63
N LEU A 208 14.32 -10.13 -3.77
CA LEU A 208 13.84 -10.78 -4.98
C LEU A 208 14.82 -11.85 -5.45
N ARG A 209 16.13 -11.56 -5.48
CA ARG A 209 17.16 -12.52 -5.89
C ARG A 209 17.21 -13.74 -4.96
N GLY A 210 17.08 -13.52 -3.66
CA GLY A 210 17.23 -14.54 -2.63
C GLY A 210 16.03 -15.45 -2.41
N CYS A 211 14.80 -15.00 -2.72
CA CYS A 211 13.58 -15.79 -2.49
C CYS A 211 13.42 -16.98 -3.46
N ASP A 212 12.70 -18.04 -3.08
CA ASP A 212 12.37 -19.16 -3.97
C ASP A 212 11.19 -18.82 -4.88
N VAL A 213 10.22 -18.06 -4.34
CA VAL A 213 8.95 -17.74 -4.99
C VAL A 213 8.58 -16.28 -4.71
N VAL A 214 7.93 -15.63 -5.69
CA VAL A 214 7.33 -14.30 -5.52
C VAL A 214 5.81 -14.44 -5.45
N ALA A 215 5.22 -14.00 -4.34
CA ALA A 215 3.78 -13.79 -4.23
C ALA A 215 3.48 -12.31 -4.43
N VAL A 216 2.52 -11.96 -5.29
CA VAL A 216 2.22 -10.55 -5.62
C VAL A 216 0.77 -10.23 -5.32
N ARG A 217 0.53 -9.21 -4.51
CA ARG A 217 -0.80 -8.66 -4.24
C ARG A 217 -1.29 -7.84 -5.42
N THR A 218 -1.81 -8.52 -6.44
CA THR A 218 -2.27 -7.88 -7.69
C THR A 218 -3.54 -8.54 -8.24
N CYS A 219 -4.20 -7.84 -9.16
CA CYS A 219 -5.22 -8.38 -10.05
C CYS A 219 -4.60 -8.49 -11.45
N SER A 220 -4.32 -9.69 -11.92
CA SER A 220 -3.67 -9.89 -13.22
C SER A 220 -4.51 -9.36 -14.38
N GLU A 221 -5.82 -9.31 -14.25
CA GLU A 221 -6.72 -8.73 -15.26
C GLU A 221 -6.67 -7.20 -15.30
N PHE A 222 -6.24 -6.57 -14.20
CA PHE A 222 -6.04 -5.13 -14.14
C PHE A 222 -4.74 -4.73 -14.84
N GLU A 223 -3.66 -5.49 -14.64
CA GLU A 223 -2.33 -5.23 -15.21
C GLU A 223 -1.72 -6.48 -15.90
N PRO A 224 -2.34 -7.00 -16.99
CA PRO A 224 -1.99 -8.30 -17.54
C PRO A 224 -0.61 -8.35 -18.18
N GLU A 225 -0.23 -7.32 -18.94
CA GLU A 225 1.09 -7.25 -19.59
C GLU A 225 2.22 -7.25 -18.56
N TRP A 226 2.03 -6.53 -17.45
CA TRP A 226 2.97 -6.46 -16.35
C TRP A 226 3.02 -7.75 -15.52
N SER A 227 1.85 -8.31 -15.20
CA SER A 227 1.77 -9.59 -14.47
C SER A 227 2.46 -10.72 -15.24
N ASN A 228 2.28 -10.76 -16.56
CA ASN A 228 2.91 -11.76 -17.42
C ASN A 228 4.42 -11.55 -17.61
N LEU A 229 4.91 -10.32 -17.40
CA LEU A 229 6.33 -9.98 -17.53
C LEU A 229 7.15 -10.39 -16.29
N LEU A 230 6.53 -10.44 -15.10
CA LEU A 230 7.22 -10.71 -13.83
C LEU A 230 8.06 -12.01 -13.81
N PRO A 231 7.56 -13.17 -14.28
CA PRO A 231 8.35 -14.40 -14.29
C PRO A 231 9.60 -14.29 -15.16
N ASP A 232 9.53 -13.56 -16.27
CA ASP A 232 10.65 -13.38 -17.19
C ASP A 232 11.68 -12.38 -16.65
N VAL A 233 11.23 -11.28 -16.04
CA VAL A 233 12.10 -10.26 -15.44
C VAL A 233 12.84 -10.83 -14.23
N HIS A 234 12.14 -11.52 -13.33
CA HIS A 234 12.75 -12.01 -12.08
C HIS A 234 13.30 -13.44 -12.18
N ARG A 235 13.01 -14.17 -13.27
CA ARG A 235 13.42 -15.57 -13.51
C ARG A 235 13.03 -16.51 -12.36
N LYS A 236 11.82 -16.31 -11.82
CA LYS A 236 11.29 -17.03 -10.66
C LYS A 236 9.81 -17.36 -10.86
N PRO A 237 9.28 -18.39 -10.19
CA PRO A 237 7.85 -18.59 -10.07
C PRO A 237 7.20 -17.35 -9.42
N VAL A 238 6.15 -16.83 -10.07
CA VAL A 238 5.38 -15.68 -9.59
C VAL A 238 3.92 -16.10 -9.47
N PHE A 239 3.31 -15.81 -8.32
CA PHE A 239 1.92 -16.13 -8.05
C PHE A 239 1.15 -14.87 -7.65
N PRO A 240 0.14 -14.45 -8.43
CA PRO A 240 -0.80 -13.45 -7.96
C PRO A 240 -1.62 -14.03 -6.80
N VAL A 241 -1.75 -13.30 -5.70
CA VAL A 241 -2.55 -13.71 -4.52
C VAL A 241 -3.88 -12.96 -4.42
N GLY A 242 -4.28 -12.28 -5.50
CA GLY A 242 -5.40 -11.37 -5.50
C GLY A 242 -5.07 -10.03 -4.85
N VAL A 243 -6.08 -9.18 -4.69
CA VAL A 243 -5.91 -7.84 -4.13
C VAL A 243 -6.08 -7.81 -2.61
N LEU A 244 -6.50 -8.91 -1.99
CA LEU A 244 -6.67 -9.02 -0.53
C LEU A 244 -7.46 -7.83 0.03
N ALA A 245 -8.63 -7.56 -0.58
CA ALA A 245 -9.42 -6.39 -0.26
C ALA A 245 -10.01 -6.49 1.16
N PRO A 246 -9.84 -5.46 2.02
CA PRO A 246 -10.36 -5.52 3.38
C PRO A 246 -11.89 -5.51 3.39
N LYS A 247 -12.48 -6.06 4.46
CA LYS A 247 -13.94 -6.11 4.64
C LYS A 247 -14.40 -4.93 5.50
N PRO A 248 -15.47 -4.21 5.15
CA PRO A 248 -16.09 -3.22 6.03
C PRO A 248 -16.43 -3.85 7.38
N VAL A 249 -16.22 -3.09 8.45
CA VAL A 249 -16.61 -3.54 9.79
C VAL A 249 -18.14 -3.51 9.86
N VAL A 250 -18.77 -4.70 9.86
CA VAL A 250 -20.23 -4.88 9.86
C VAL A 250 -20.86 -4.50 11.21
N ASN A 251 -20.09 -4.53 12.30
CA ASN A 251 -20.57 -4.18 13.64
C ASN A 251 -20.31 -2.69 13.94
N GLY A 252 -21.20 -1.84 13.43
CA GLY A 252 -21.16 -0.38 13.59
C GLY A 252 -21.49 0.16 14.98
N ASP A 253 -21.69 -0.68 16.00
CA ASP A 253 -22.13 -0.24 17.34
C ASP A 253 -20.99 0.06 18.32
N SER A 254 -19.73 -0.29 18.02
CA SER A 254 -18.61 -0.05 18.93
C SER A 254 -17.69 1.11 18.53
N ASN A 255 -18.00 1.81 17.43
CA ASN A 255 -17.17 2.92 16.94
C ASN A 255 -17.94 4.23 17.04
N HIS A 256 -17.79 4.93 18.16
CA HIS A 256 -18.49 6.18 18.49
C HIS A 256 -18.44 7.22 17.36
N ASP A 257 -17.37 7.22 16.55
CA ASP A 257 -17.17 8.19 15.49
C ASP A 257 -17.96 7.88 14.20
N TRP A 258 -18.35 6.64 13.95
CA TRP A 258 -19.08 6.31 12.70
C TRP A 258 -20.47 6.93 12.66
N GLY A 259 -21.16 7.02 13.80
CA GLY A 259 -22.56 7.45 13.85
C GLY A 259 -22.79 8.86 13.30
N TRP A 260 -21.92 9.82 13.65
CA TRP A 260 -22.05 11.21 13.18
C TRP A 260 -21.54 11.38 11.75
N ILE A 261 -20.46 10.67 11.37
CA ILE A 261 -19.93 10.65 10.00
C ILE A 261 -21.01 10.13 9.05
N LYS A 262 -21.62 8.99 9.38
CA LYS A 262 -22.69 8.39 8.60
C LYS A 262 -23.87 9.36 8.46
N LYS A 263 -24.32 9.97 9.56
CA LYS A 263 -25.43 10.94 9.53
C LYS A 263 -25.16 12.12 8.59
N TRP A 264 -23.93 12.63 8.57
CA TRP A 264 -23.57 13.69 7.62
C TRP A 264 -23.57 13.16 6.19
N LEU A 265 -22.95 12.00 5.93
CA LEU A 265 -22.92 11.39 4.60
C LEU A 265 -24.34 11.07 4.07
N ASP A 266 -25.26 10.62 4.93
CA ASP A 266 -26.67 10.34 4.62
C ASP A 266 -27.43 11.60 4.15
N SER A 267 -26.98 12.80 4.56
CA SER A 267 -27.60 14.08 4.17
C SER A 267 -27.10 14.62 2.82
N GLN A 268 -26.09 13.98 2.23
CA GLN A 268 -25.51 14.40 0.96
C GLN A 268 -26.18 13.67 -0.22
N PRO A 269 -26.27 14.31 -1.41
CA PRO A 269 -26.71 13.63 -2.62
C PRO A 269 -25.87 12.39 -2.95
N GLN A 270 -26.48 11.47 -3.71
CA GLN A 270 -25.79 10.27 -4.14
C GLN A 270 -24.59 10.61 -5.04
N ARG A 271 -23.45 9.94 -4.84
CA ARG A 271 -22.20 10.12 -5.60
C ARG A 271 -21.74 11.58 -5.74
N SER A 272 -21.98 12.45 -4.75
CA SER A 272 -21.55 13.85 -4.80
C SER A 272 -20.35 14.19 -3.91
N VAL A 273 -20.08 13.38 -2.88
CA VAL A 273 -19.05 13.67 -1.87
C VAL A 273 -17.67 13.25 -2.38
N VAL A 274 -16.71 14.15 -2.29
CA VAL A 274 -15.28 13.84 -2.43
C VAL A 274 -14.76 13.38 -1.07
N TYR A 275 -14.25 12.14 -0.99
CA TYR A 275 -13.45 11.71 0.14
C TYR A 275 -11.99 12.11 -0.10
N ILE A 276 -11.29 12.62 0.92
CA ILE A 276 -9.88 13.00 0.83
C ILE A 276 -9.11 12.36 1.98
N ALA A 277 -8.11 11.55 1.64
CA ALA A 277 -7.18 10.97 2.59
C ALA A 277 -5.86 10.59 1.90
N PHE A 278 -4.75 11.05 2.48
CA PHE A 278 -3.41 10.75 1.97
C PHE A 278 -2.73 9.60 2.75
N GLY A 279 -3.45 8.96 3.67
CA GLY A 279 -2.89 7.90 4.52
C GLY A 279 -2.20 8.46 5.76
N THR A 280 -1.86 7.56 6.68
CA THR A 280 -1.31 7.93 8.00
C THR A 280 0.16 8.33 7.97
N GLU A 281 0.86 7.95 6.91
CA GLU A 281 2.32 8.12 6.73
C GLU A 281 2.66 9.23 5.72
N ALA A 282 1.64 9.83 5.08
CA ALA A 282 1.84 10.96 4.19
C ALA A 282 2.04 12.26 4.99
N LYS A 283 3.04 13.04 4.59
CA LYS A 283 3.30 14.38 5.10
C LYS A 283 3.10 15.39 3.99
N LEU A 284 2.07 16.23 4.12
CA LEU A 284 1.86 17.36 3.23
C LEU A 284 2.72 18.54 3.69
N ARG A 285 3.21 19.34 2.75
CA ARG A 285 3.76 20.65 3.09
C ARG A 285 2.63 21.67 3.27
N GLN A 286 2.94 22.76 3.98
CA GLN A 286 1.97 23.83 4.25
C GLN A 286 1.40 24.46 2.96
N ASP A 287 2.25 24.69 1.97
CA ASP A 287 1.84 25.18 0.64
C ASP A 287 0.87 24.22 -0.06
N GLU A 288 1.16 22.92 -0.02
CA GLU A 288 0.30 21.90 -0.64
C GLU A 288 -1.06 21.82 0.04
N LEU A 289 -1.09 21.84 1.38
CA LEU A 289 -2.33 21.87 2.15
C LEU A 289 -3.16 23.10 1.84
N THR A 290 -2.52 24.28 1.77
CA THR A 290 -3.20 25.54 1.45
C THR A 290 -3.83 25.51 0.05
N GLU A 291 -3.12 25.02 -0.97
CA GLU A 291 -3.67 24.91 -2.33
C GLU A 291 -4.78 23.85 -2.42
N ILE A 292 -4.64 22.70 -1.73
CA ILE A 292 -5.70 21.69 -1.65
C ILE A 292 -6.96 22.27 -0.99
N ALA A 293 -6.82 22.94 0.15
CA ALA A 293 -7.93 23.56 0.86
C ALA A 293 -8.66 24.58 -0.03
N HIS A 294 -7.93 25.49 -0.66
CA HIS A 294 -8.55 26.44 -1.59
C HIS A 294 -9.18 25.76 -2.81
N GLY A 295 -8.60 24.67 -3.32
CA GLY A 295 -9.19 23.88 -4.39
C GLY A 295 -10.50 23.21 -4.01
N LEU A 296 -10.58 22.65 -2.79
CA LEU A 296 -11.83 22.12 -2.22
C LEU A 296 -12.88 23.22 -2.09
N GLU A 297 -12.46 24.41 -1.65
CA GLU A 297 -13.35 25.57 -1.54
C GLU A 297 -13.93 25.96 -2.91
N LEU A 298 -13.07 26.09 -3.92
CA LEU A 298 -13.40 26.50 -5.29
C LEU A 298 -14.22 25.45 -6.06
N SER A 299 -14.00 24.16 -5.81
CA SER A 299 -14.71 23.07 -6.50
C SER A 299 -16.25 23.15 -6.31
N GLY A 300 -16.68 23.72 -5.18
CA GLY A 300 -18.08 23.76 -4.75
C GLY A 300 -18.66 22.40 -4.35
N LEU A 301 -17.87 21.32 -4.39
CA LEU A 301 -18.34 19.97 -4.07
C LEU A 301 -18.44 19.76 -2.56
N PRO A 302 -19.37 18.90 -2.11
CA PRO A 302 -19.30 18.35 -0.76
C PRO A 302 -18.04 17.51 -0.56
N PHE A 303 -17.41 17.60 0.60
CA PHE A 303 -16.18 16.85 0.87
C PHE A 303 -16.06 16.37 2.31
N PHE A 304 -15.39 15.24 2.47
CA PHE A 304 -14.95 14.71 3.76
C PHE A 304 -13.44 14.50 3.73
N TRP A 305 -12.70 15.36 4.44
CA TRP A 305 -11.25 15.35 4.45
C TRP A 305 -10.70 14.83 5.77
N VAL A 306 -10.01 13.69 5.74
CA VAL A 306 -9.21 13.21 6.86
C VAL A 306 -7.83 13.87 6.79
N LEU A 307 -7.53 14.74 7.74
CA LEU A 307 -6.34 15.58 7.73
C LEU A 307 -5.59 15.47 9.05
N ARG A 308 -4.33 15.02 8.99
CA ARG A 308 -3.44 15.07 10.15
C ARG A 308 -2.75 16.44 10.20
N LEU A 309 -3.05 17.24 11.21
CA LEU A 309 -2.40 18.54 11.43
C LEU A 309 -1.07 18.43 12.20
N HIS A 310 -0.87 17.30 12.87
CA HIS A 310 0.36 16.95 13.55
C HIS A 310 0.97 15.69 12.93
N HIS A 311 2.22 15.79 12.50
CA HIS A 311 3.00 14.65 12.01
C HIS A 311 3.98 14.13 13.08
N ASP A 312 4.57 15.03 13.86
CA ASP A 312 5.51 14.77 14.95
C ASP A 312 5.25 15.77 16.11
N PRO A 313 5.40 15.36 17.39
CA PRO A 313 5.49 16.29 18.53
C PRO A 313 6.41 17.51 18.34
N MET A 314 7.43 17.41 17.47
CA MET A 314 8.41 18.45 17.18
C MET A 314 8.14 19.24 15.90
N ASP A 315 7.17 18.84 15.07
CA ASP A 315 6.85 19.54 13.82
C ASP A 315 6.02 20.82 14.07
N SER A 316 6.18 21.81 13.19
CA SER A 316 5.26 22.94 13.14
C SER A 316 3.87 22.45 12.71
N GLU A 317 2.84 22.77 13.48
CA GLU A 317 1.46 22.39 13.17
C GLU A 317 1.05 22.96 11.81
N LEU A 318 0.54 22.08 10.95
CA LEU A 318 -0.08 22.49 9.69
C LEU A 318 -1.34 23.30 9.99
N GLN A 319 -1.53 24.42 9.30
CA GLN A 319 -2.66 25.31 9.52
C GLN A 319 -3.56 25.36 8.29
N LEU A 320 -4.86 25.13 8.50
CA LEU A 320 -5.86 25.41 7.48
C LEU A 320 -5.89 26.91 7.18
N PRO A 321 -6.21 27.33 5.93
CA PRO A 321 -6.39 28.73 5.62
C PRO A 321 -7.41 29.38 6.56
N GLU A 322 -7.15 30.63 6.97
CA GLU A 322 -8.00 31.35 7.90
C GLU A 322 -9.47 31.34 7.43
N GLY A 323 -10.40 30.95 8.32
CA GLY A 323 -11.83 30.89 8.04
C GLY A 323 -12.28 29.77 7.08
N PHE A 324 -11.41 28.83 6.69
CA PHE A 324 -11.74 27.75 5.76
C PHE A 324 -12.98 26.95 6.20
N GLU A 325 -12.98 26.44 7.42
CA GLU A 325 -14.08 25.61 7.92
C GLU A 325 -15.42 26.35 7.92
N GLU A 326 -15.42 27.64 8.28
CA GLU A 326 -16.63 28.47 8.25
C GLU A 326 -17.12 28.73 6.82
N ARG A 327 -16.23 28.97 5.85
CA ARG A 327 -16.61 29.12 4.43
C ARG A 327 -17.09 27.82 3.79
N THR A 328 -16.68 26.68 4.33
CA THR A 328 -17.10 25.34 3.85
C THR A 328 -18.20 24.70 4.70
N LYS A 329 -18.73 25.44 5.68
CA LYS A 329 -19.72 24.93 6.63
C LYS A 329 -20.94 24.35 5.92
N GLY A 330 -21.36 23.16 6.35
CA GLY A 330 -22.51 22.45 5.79
C GLY A 330 -22.21 21.60 4.54
N ARG A 331 -21.12 21.89 3.82
CA ARG A 331 -20.68 21.10 2.65
C ARG A 331 -19.35 20.36 2.86
N GLY A 332 -18.53 20.80 3.80
CA GLY A 332 -17.22 20.21 4.09
C GLY A 332 -17.11 19.73 5.53
N ILE A 333 -16.45 18.60 5.74
CA ILE A 333 -15.92 18.17 7.04
C ILE A 333 -14.41 18.04 6.93
N VAL A 334 -13.69 18.62 7.90
CA VAL A 334 -12.31 18.27 8.19
C VAL A 334 -12.28 17.42 9.46
N CYS A 335 -11.82 16.18 9.34
CA CYS A 335 -11.68 15.25 10.43
C CYS A 335 -10.19 15.12 10.77
N THR A 336 -9.79 15.64 11.93
CA THR A 336 -8.39 15.63 12.40
C THR A 336 -8.04 14.40 13.22
N THR A 337 -9.05 13.58 13.52
CA THR A 337 -8.91 12.30 14.22
C THR A 337 -8.98 11.14 13.23
N TRP A 338 -8.93 9.91 13.75
CA TRP A 338 -9.12 8.72 12.94
C TRP A 338 -10.55 8.69 12.35
N ALA A 339 -10.69 8.18 11.12
CA ALA A 339 -11.97 7.98 10.47
C ALA A 339 -12.04 6.57 9.82
N PRO A 340 -13.22 5.93 9.80
CA PRO A 340 -13.40 4.60 9.23
C PRO A 340 -13.43 4.66 7.69
N GLN A 341 -12.25 4.83 7.06
CA GLN A 341 -12.09 5.01 5.61
C GLN A 341 -12.92 4.03 4.78
N LEU A 342 -12.87 2.74 5.11
CA LEU A 342 -13.59 1.70 4.37
C LEU A 342 -15.12 1.87 4.44
N ASN A 343 -15.65 2.31 5.58
CA ASN A 343 -17.07 2.60 5.73
C ASN A 343 -17.48 3.88 4.98
N ILE A 344 -16.60 4.89 4.94
CA ILE A 344 -16.82 6.13 4.18
C ILE A 344 -16.85 5.82 2.67
N LEU A 345 -15.83 5.13 2.14
CA LEU A 345 -15.75 4.74 0.73
C LEU A 345 -16.93 3.86 0.29
N ALA A 346 -17.44 3.01 1.18
CA ALA A 346 -18.61 2.18 0.93
C ALA A 346 -19.95 2.94 0.94
N HIS A 347 -19.97 4.22 1.33
CA HIS A 347 -21.20 4.99 1.45
C HIS A 347 -21.69 5.52 0.09
N ASP A 348 -23.00 5.43 -0.18
CA ASP A 348 -23.60 5.77 -1.47
C ASP A 348 -23.41 7.24 -1.91
N SER A 349 -23.22 8.14 -0.95
CA SER A 349 -22.97 9.56 -1.23
C SER A 349 -21.55 9.85 -1.70
N VAL A 350 -20.58 8.96 -1.47
CA VAL A 350 -19.19 9.15 -1.92
C VAL A 350 -19.10 8.88 -3.43
N GLY A 351 -18.65 9.90 -4.17
CA GLY A 351 -18.56 9.91 -5.62
C GLY A 351 -17.15 9.99 -6.17
N GLY A 352 -16.15 10.30 -5.35
CA GLY A 352 -14.75 10.32 -5.75
C GLY A 352 -13.80 10.31 -4.57
N PHE A 353 -12.54 9.92 -4.82
CA PHE A 353 -11.50 9.84 -3.81
C PHE A 353 -10.23 10.56 -4.25
N LEU A 354 -9.88 11.64 -3.56
CA LEU A 354 -8.56 12.27 -3.67
C LEU A 354 -7.57 11.49 -2.80
N SER A 355 -6.66 10.78 -3.46
CA SER A 355 -5.76 9.81 -2.86
C SER A 355 -4.31 10.07 -3.23
N HIS A 356 -3.41 9.58 -2.37
CA HIS A 356 -1.97 9.61 -2.61
C HIS A 356 -1.48 8.57 -3.64
N SER A 357 -2.39 7.83 -4.27
CA SER A 357 -2.07 6.74 -5.23
C SER A 357 -1.39 5.51 -4.59
N GLY A 358 -1.53 5.31 -3.29
CA GLY A 358 -1.09 4.07 -2.63
C GLY A 358 -1.98 2.89 -3.00
N TRP A 359 -1.36 1.75 -3.29
CA TRP A 359 -2.08 0.58 -3.82
C TRP A 359 -3.20 0.07 -2.91
N SER A 360 -2.97 0.01 -1.60
CA SER A 360 -4.00 -0.38 -0.62
C SER A 360 -5.23 0.53 -0.66
N SER A 361 -5.04 1.85 -0.69
CA SER A 361 -6.15 2.81 -0.72
C SER A 361 -6.93 2.74 -2.04
N VAL A 362 -6.24 2.47 -3.15
CA VAL A 362 -6.88 2.30 -4.46
C VAL A 362 -7.69 0.99 -4.54
N ILE A 363 -7.18 -0.10 -3.98
CA ILE A 363 -7.95 -1.35 -3.86
C ILE A 363 -9.27 -1.10 -3.10
N GLU A 364 -9.22 -0.41 -1.97
CA GLU A 364 -10.41 -0.07 -1.18
C GLU A 364 -11.41 0.78 -1.98
N ALA A 365 -10.93 1.76 -2.74
CA ALA A 365 -11.78 2.64 -3.53
C ALA A 365 -12.45 1.92 -4.72
N LEU A 366 -11.67 1.16 -5.49
CA LEU A 366 -12.16 0.44 -6.66
C LEU A 366 -13.14 -0.68 -6.27
N GLN A 367 -12.96 -1.30 -5.10
CA GLN A 367 -13.94 -2.24 -4.55
C GLN A 367 -15.34 -1.62 -4.43
N PHE A 368 -15.45 -0.32 -4.16
CA PHE A 368 -16.73 0.40 -4.04
C PHE A 368 -17.09 1.27 -5.25
N SER A 369 -16.45 1.02 -6.40
CA SER A 369 -16.67 1.76 -7.66
C SER A 369 -16.36 3.26 -7.54
N ILE A 370 -15.42 3.64 -6.68
CA ILE A 370 -15.05 5.04 -6.46
C ILE A 370 -13.92 5.42 -7.43
N PRO A 371 -14.14 6.40 -8.34
CA PRO A 371 -13.08 6.91 -9.20
C PRO A 371 -12.08 7.77 -8.41
N LEU A 372 -10.87 7.92 -8.95
CA LEU A 372 -9.76 8.51 -8.23
C LEU A 372 -9.38 9.89 -8.79
N VAL A 373 -9.01 10.79 -7.88
CA VAL A 373 -8.19 11.96 -8.18
C VAL A 373 -6.82 11.72 -7.53
N LEU A 374 -5.76 11.79 -8.32
CA LEU A 374 -4.44 11.28 -7.94
C LEU A 374 -3.50 12.41 -7.56
N PHE A 375 -2.89 12.30 -6.38
CA PHE A 375 -1.92 13.26 -5.86
C PHE A 375 -0.70 12.53 -5.27
N THR A 376 0.35 12.35 -6.06
CA THR A 376 1.53 11.59 -5.63
C THR A 376 2.39 12.35 -4.63
N ILE A 377 2.90 11.65 -3.61
CA ILE A 377 3.73 12.22 -2.54
C ILE A 377 5.11 11.57 -2.52
N ALA A 378 5.22 10.24 -2.51
CA ALA A 378 6.49 9.52 -2.37
C ALA A 378 6.41 8.05 -2.82
N ASN A 379 7.52 7.31 -2.72
CA ASN A 379 7.60 5.86 -2.94
C ASN A 379 7.16 5.44 -4.36
N ASP A 380 6.45 4.32 -4.47
CA ASP A 380 5.91 3.74 -5.71
C ASP A 380 4.70 4.50 -6.28
N GLN A 381 4.23 5.56 -5.60
CA GLN A 381 3.00 6.27 -5.94
C GLN A 381 3.04 6.89 -7.35
N GLY A 382 4.21 7.29 -7.85
CA GLY A 382 4.38 7.79 -9.21
C GLY A 382 4.06 6.72 -10.27
N LEU A 383 4.61 5.52 -10.13
CA LEU A 383 4.31 4.40 -11.03
C LEU A 383 2.85 3.97 -10.92
N ASN A 384 2.32 3.92 -9.70
CA ASN A 384 0.91 3.62 -9.47
C ASN A 384 0.01 4.66 -10.14
N CYS A 385 0.33 5.94 -10.01
CA CYS A 385 -0.40 7.03 -10.67
C CYS A 385 -0.43 6.82 -12.19
N SER A 386 0.74 6.60 -12.81
CA SER A 386 0.84 6.34 -14.26
C SER A 386 0.02 5.10 -14.68
N LEU A 387 0.03 4.02 -13.88
CA LEU A 387 -0.82 2.85 -14.11
C LEU A 387 -2.32 3.20 -14.05
N PHE A 388 -2.76 3.96 -13.05
CA PHE A 388 -4.17 4.28 -12.87
C PHE A 388 -4.71 5.22 -13.96
N VAL A 389 -3.86 6.10 -14.47
CA VAL A 389 -4.16 6.95 -15.63
C VAL A 389 -4.28 6.10 -16.90
N ASP A 390 -3.33 5.19 -17.15
CA ASP A 390 -3.38 4.25 -18.28
C ASP A 390 -4.67 3.41 -18.26
N LYS A 391 -5.05 2.91 -17.08
CA LYS A 391 -6.28 2.13 -16.88
C LYS A 391 -7.55 2.97 -16.82
N LYS A 392 -7.45 4.30 -16.91
CA LYS A 392 -8.57 5.27 -16.85
C LYS A 392 -9.44 5.13 -15.61
N VAL A 393 -8.85 4.76 -14.47
CA VAL A 393 -9.57 4.69 -13.18
C VAL A 393 -9.33 5.93 -12.31
N GLY A 394 -8.38 6.78 -12.70
CA GLY A 394 -8.09 8.02 -12.02
C GLY A 394 -7.57 9.11 -12.94
N TYR A 395 -7.71 10.34 -12.47
CA TYR A 395 -7.16 11.53 -13.12
C TYR A 395 -6.15 12.22 -12.19
N PRO A 396 -4.92 12.53 -12.66
CA PRO A 396 -3.92 13.17 -11.83
C PRO A 396 -4.20 14.66 -11.74
N ILE A 397 -4.01 15.23 -10.54
CA ILE A 397 -3.94 16.69 -10.42
C ILE A 397 -2.77 17.17 -11.30
N PRO A 398 -2.99 18.14 -12.22
CA PRO A 398 -1.92 18.70 -13.02
C PRO A 398 -0.84 19.31 -12.11
N ARG A 399 0.41 18.88 -12.32
CA ARG A 399 1.58 19.40 -11.59
C ARG A 399 2.68 19.76 -12.59
N ASP A 400 3.53 20.70 -12.23
CA ASP A 400 4.76 20.98 -12.98
C ASP A 400 5.66 19.73 -13.00
N GLU A 401 6.22 19.41 -14.16
CA GLU A 401 7.03 18.20 -14.35
C GLU A 401 8.33 18.23 -13.55
N TYR A 402 8.90 19.42 -13.29
CA TYR A 402 10.20 19.57 -12.64
C TYR A 402 10.11 19.70 -11.12
N ASP A 403 9.23 20.55 -10.60
CA ASP A 403 9.14 20.83 -9.16
C ASP A 403 7.88 20.27 -8.49
N GLY A 404 6.93 19.76 -9.28
CA GLY A 404 5.67 19.24 -8.75
C GLY A 404 4.75 20.31 -8.18
N SER A 405 4.96 21.59 -8.46
CA SER A 405 4.03 22.64 -8.05
C SER A 405 2.67 22.45 -8.73
N PHE A 406 1.59 22.86 -8.06
CA PHE A 406 0.22 22.76 -8.56
C PHE A 406 -0.60 23.93 -8.07
N THR A 407 -1.81 24.09 -8.61
CA THR A 407 -2.69 25.21 -8.28
C THR A 407 -4.00 24.72 -7.69
N ARG A 408 -4.61 25.51 -6.81
CA ARG A 408 -5.99 25.35 -6.34
C ARG A 408 -7.00 25.18 -7.47
N GLN A 409 -6.78 25.83 -8.61
CA GLN A 409 -7.65 25.68 -9.78
C GLN A 409 -7.51 24.27 -10.37
N GLY A 410 -6.28 23.77 -10.52
CA GLY A 410 -6.03 22.39 -10.94
C GLY A 410 -6.66 21.36 -10.01
N VAL A 411 -6.63 21.59 -8.70
CA VAL A 411 -7.35 20.76 -7.71
C VAL A 411 -8.87 20.81 -7.97
N ALA A 412 -9.45 22.01 -8.03
CA ALA A 412 -10.89 22.20 -8.21
C ALA A 412 -11.40 21.55 -9.51
N ASP A 413 -10.72 21.79 -10.63
CA ASP A 413 -11.09 21.26 -11.94
C ASP A 413 -10.96 19.73 -11.97
N SER A 414 -9.90 19.17 -11.40
CA SER A 414 -9.71 17.70 -11.33
C SER A 414 -10.82 17.01 -10.52
N LEU A 415 -11.20 17.61 -9.38
CA LEU A 415 -12.28 17.10 -8.55
C LEU A 415 -13.62 17.13 -9.28
N ARG A 416 -13.94 18.26 -9.93
CA ARG A 416 -15.19 18.43 -10.67
C ARG A 416 -15.27 17.52 -11.88
N LEU A 417 -14.18 17.44 -12.65
CA LEU A 417 -14.05 16.55 -13.80
C LEU A 417 -14.45 15.13 -13.42
N VAL A 418 -13.79 14.56 -12.41
CA VAL A 418 -13.98 13.16 -12.01
C VAL A 418 -15.36 12.91 -11.39
N VAL A 419 -15.86 13.81 -10.54
CA VAL A 419 -17.07 13.54 -9.75
C VAL A 419 -18.36 13.92 -10.48
N VAL A 420 -18.40 15.05 -11.19
CA VAL A 420 -19.67 15.62 -11.68
C VAL A 420 -19.73 15.93 -13.17
N GLU A 421 -18.61 16.18 -13.84
CA GLU A 421 -18.63 16.60 -15.25
C GLU A 421 -18.76 15.40 -16.19
N GLU A 422 -19.30 15.63 -17.40
CA GLU A 422 -19.57 14.57 -18.38
C GLU A 422 -18.26 14.03 -18.98
N GLU A 423 -17.25 14.87 -19.15
CA GLU A 423 -15.93 14.51 -19.64
C GLU A 423 -15.25 13.47 -18.75
N GLY A 424 -15.48 13.51 -17.43
CA GLY A 424 -14.96 12.53 -16.48
C GLY A 424 -15.84 11.29 -16.30
N LYS A 425 -16.94 11.15 -17.04
CA LYS A 425 -17.81 9.96 -17.00
C LYS A 425 -17.05 8.67 -17.26
N CYS A 426 -16.02 8.73 -18.12
CA CYS A 426 -15.16 7.58 -18.41
C CYS A 426 -14.48 7.01 -17.15
N TYR A 427 -14.04 7.86 -16.20
CA TYR A 427 -13.42 7.40 -14.95
C TYR A 427 -14.45 6.71 -14.04
N ARG A 428 -15.67 7.26 -13.96
CA ARG A 428 -16.78 6.69 -13.17
C ARG A 428 -17.20 5.32 -13.72
N GLU A 429 -17.37 5.22 -15.03
CA GLU A 429 -17.71 3.95 -15.70
C GLU A 429 -16.60 2.91 -15.54
N LYS A 430 -15.34 3.33 -15.63
CA LYS A 430 -14.21 2.41 -15.47
C LYS A 430 -14.05 1.93 -14.04
N ALA A 431 -14.20 2.79 -13.03
CA ALA A 431 -14.23 2.38 -11.63
C ALA A 431 -15.37 1.38 -11.35
N GLN A 432 -16.54 1.59 -11.96
CA GLN A 432 -17.68 0.67 -11.88
C GLN A 432 -17.43 -0.68 -12.58
N GLU A 433 -16.66 -0.71 -13.66
CA GLU A 433 -16.20 -1.94 -14.29
C GLU A 433 -15.21 -2.68 -13.37
N MET A 434 -14.25 -1.95 -12.79
CA MET A 434 -13.22 -2.51 -11.93
C MET A 434 -13.76 -3.07 -10.62
N SER A 435 -14.86 -2.55 -10.07
CA SER A 435 -15.45 -3.15 -8.85
C SER A 435 -15.87 -4.61 -9.01
N LYS A 436 -16.09 -5.09 -10.25
CA LYS A 436 -16.30 -6.51 -10.55
C LYS A 436 -15.04 -7.36 -10.41
N LEU A 437 -13.86 -6.75 -10.45
CA LEU A 437 -12.57 -7.42 -10.24
C LEU A 437 -12.14 -7.29 -8.78
N PHE A 438 -12.21 -6.07 -8.23
CA PHE A 438 -11.72 -5.74 -6.89
C PHE A 438 -12.72 -6.08 -5.78
N GLY A 439 -14.03 -6.11 -6.09
CA GLY A 439 -15.10 -6.41 -5.14
C GLY A 439 -15.71 -7.81 -5.25
N ASP A 440 -15.35 -8.60 -6.27
CA ASP A 440 -15.84 -9.97 -6.41
C ASP A 440 -15.10 -10.92 -5.46
N LYS A 441 -15.74 -11.20 -4.33
CA LYS A 441 -15.22 -12.07 -3.29
C LYS A 441 -14.99 -13.49 -3.75
N VAL A 442 -15.85 -14.05 -4.60
CA VAL A 442 -15.70 -15.43 -5.09
C VAL A 442 -14.47 -15.52 -5.98
N ARG A 443 -14.24 -14.48 -6.79
CA ARG A 443 -13.03 -14.38 -7.61
C ARG A 443 -11.77 -14.22 -6.76
N GLN A 444 -11.78 -13.32 -5.78
CA GLN A 444 -10.63 -13.15 -4.88
C GLN A 444 -10.34 -14.46 -4.14
N GLU A 445 -11.36 -15.12 -3.61
CA GLU A 445 -11.24 -16.46 -2.99
C GLU A 445 -10.82 -17.56 -3.98
N SER A 446 -11.07 -17.40 -5.29
CA SER A 446 -10.62 -18.33 -6.34
C SER A 446 -9.16 -18.13 -6.70
N VAL A 447 -8.67 -16.89 -6.83
CA VAL A 447 -7.24 -16.61 -7.03
C VAL A 447 -6.45 -17.08 -5.80
N GLU A 448 -7.04 -16.94 -4.62
CA GLU A 448 -6.51 -17.49 -3.38
C GLU A 448 -6.56 -19.02 -3.35
N LYS A 449 -7.54 -19.66 -4.01
CA LYS A 449 -7.56 -21.10 -4.28
C LYS A 449 -6.55 -21.53 -5.34
N ASP A 450 -6.18 -20.70 -6.32
CA ASP A 450 -5.12 -21.01 -7.28
C ASP A 450 -3.71 -20.77 -6.70
N PHE A 451 -3.59 -19.89 -5.70
CA PHE A 451 -2.53 -19.98 -4.66
C PHE A 451 -2.72 -21.24 -3.78
N GLU A 452 -3.54 -22.22 -4.19
CA GLU A 452 -3.29 -23.61 -3.86
C GLU A 452 -1.80 -23.82 -3.99
N LEU A 453 -1.26 -24.07 -2.81
CA LEU A 453 -0.01 -24.65 -2.39
C LEU A 453 0.64 -25.66 -3.34
N SER A 454 0.26 -25.80 -4.61
CA SER A 454 1.09 -26.35 -5.67
C SER A 454 2.52 -25.79 -5.59
N ALA A 455 2.75 -24.48 -5.47
CA ALA A 455 4.10 -23.96 -5.21
C ALA A 455 4.71 -24.50 -3.90
N LEU A 456 3.87 -24.69 -2.87
CA LEU A 456 4.27 -25.09 -1.53
C LEU A 456 4.47 -26.61 -1.35
N TYR A 457 3.87 -27.44 -2.22
CA TYR A 457 3.84 -28.91 -2.20
C TYR A 457 4.51 -29.58 -3.41
N THR A 458 4.82 -28.85 -4.49
CA THR A 458 5.31 -29.42 -5.77
C THR A 458 6.84 -29.34 -5.90
N TRP A 459 7.53 -28.97 -4.84
CA TRP A 459 8.99 -28.93 -4.78
C TRP A 459 9.47 -29.70 -3.57
#